data_AF-A0A4P6JZK0-F1
#
_entry.id   AF-A0A4P6JZK0-F1
#
_cell.length_a   1.000
_cell.length_b   1.000
_cell.length_c   1.000
_cell.angle_alpha   90.00
_cell.angle_beta   90.00
_cell.angle_gamma   90.00
#
_symmetry.space_group_name_H-M   'P 1'
#
loop_
_entity.id
_entity.type
_entity.pdbx_description
1 polymer ?
#
loop_
_entity_poly.entity_id
_entity_poly.type
_entity_poly.pdbx_seq_one_letter_code
_entity_poly.pdbx_strand_id
1 'polypeptide(L)'
;MVPHIVAIPVATFLWVLLILTLIGGVTAWLARVPVYASGSGIVLAQQRRSAQRDSLAVVFFSPEQAVNLRTGLSVQARVISMDQAVTGKIVEIEPGLVSPYMACQHYRLIDGTCMIDKPSILVLINLGSTVPVAQYAGSALTIRTQVGSQRVLALLPGMGSLIGEQ
;
A
#
# COMPACT_ATOMS: atom_id res chain seq x y z
N MET A 1 17.58 46.68 -44.63
CA MET A 1 16.25 46.10 -44.32
C MET A 1 16.29 44.63 -44.67
N VAL A 2 16.59 43.76 -43.71
CA VAL A 2 16.64 42.30 -43.92
C VAL A 2 15.23 41.74 -43.66
N PRO A 3 14.61 41.04 -44.61
CA PRO A 3 13.18 40.73 -44.56
C PRO A 3 12.91 39.66 -43.50
N HIS A 4 11.97 39.96 -42.60
CA HIS A 4 11.51 39.17 -41.45
C HIS A 4 10.74 37.87 -41.83
N ILE A 5 10.95 37.33 -43.03
CA ILE A 5 10.15 36.22 -43.56
C ILE A 5 10.60 34.86 -42.98
N VAL A 6 11.82 34.78 -42.46
CA VAL A 6 12.34 33.60 -41.75
C VAL A 6 11.79 33.43 -40.32
N ALA A 7 11.12 34.45 -39.75
CA ALA A 7 10.63 34.41 -38.37
C ALA A 7 9.33 33.61 -38.20
N ILE A 8 8.50 33.51 -39.25
CA ILE A 8 7.19 32.85 -39.21
C ILE A 8 7.31 31.33 -38.96
N PRO A 9 8.13 30.56 -39.72
CA PRO A 9 8.24 29.12 -39.48
C PRO A 9 8.89 28.79 -38.12
N VAL A 10 9.84 29.62 -37.65
CA VAL A 10 10.44 29.47 -36.32
C VAL A 10 9.41 29.70 -35.22
N ALA A 11 8.56 30.73 -35.35
CA ALA A 11 7.48 30.98 -34.40
C ALA A 11 6.48 29.82 -34.36
N THR A 12 6.09 29.28 -35.53
CA THR A 12 5.19 28.10 -35.60
C THR A 12 5.84 26.87 -34.95
N PHE A 13 7.12 26.63 -35.18
CA PHE A 13 7.85 25.52 -34.56
C PHE A 13 7.91 25.67 -33.03
N LEU A 14 8.18 26.89 -32.54
CA LEU A 14 8.17 27.21 -31.12
C LEU A 14 6.79 26.99 -30.49
N TRP A 15 5.70 27.39 -31.15
CA TRP A 15 4.34 27.17 -30.70
C TRP A 15 3.96 25.68 -30.66
N VAL A 16 4.34 24.91 -31.67
CA VAL A 16 4.10 23.46 -31.69
C VAL A 16 4.87 22.79 -30.56
N LEU A 17 6.13 23.18 -30.34
CA LEU A 17 6.96 22.64 -29.26
C LEU A 17 6.39 23.01 -27.89
N LEU A 18 5.91 24.26 -27.73
CA LEU A 18 5.20 24.73 -26.53
C LEU A 18 3.96 23.88 -26.25
N ILE A 19 3.08 23.70 -27.25
CA ILE A 19 1.85 22.89 -27.11
C ILE A 19 2.20 21.45 -26.75
N LEU A 20 3.22 20.87 -27.39
CA LEU A 20 3.66 19.50 -27.09
C LEU A 20 4.15 19.37 -25.65
N THR A 21 4.93 20.33 -25.15
CA THR A 21 5.37 20.37 -23.75
C THR A 21 4.18 20.54 -22.80
N LEU A 22 3.20 21.37 -23.16
CA LEU A 22 2.00 21.59 -22.36
C LEU A 22 1.15 20.32 -22.25
N ILE A 23 0.97 19.59 -23.36
CA ILE A 23 0.27 18.31 -23.38
C ILE A 23 1.02 17.26 -22.55
N GLY A 24 2.36 17.20 -22.66
CA GLY A 24 3.20 16.34 -21.83
C GLY A 24 3.06 16.64 -20.33
N GLY A 25 3.04 17.92 -19.97
CA GLY A 25 2.82 18.36 -18.60
C GLY A 25 1.43 17.98 -18.06
N VAL A 26 0.37 18.26 -18.84
CA VAL A 26 -1.01 17.94 -18.46
C VAL A 26 -1.22 16.43 -18.34
N THR A 27 -0.67 15.63 -19.24
CA THR A 27 -0.77 14.17 -19.17
C THR A 27 0.00 13.60 -17.98
N ALA A 28 1.19 14.13 -17.67
CA ALA A 28 1.91 13.81 -16.45
C ALA A 28 1.14 14.24 -15.18
N TRP A 29 0.37 15.32 -15.23
CA TRP A 29 -0.48 15.79 -14.12
C TRP A 29 -1.73 14.93 -13.89
N LEU A 30 -2.32 14.37 -14.95
CA LEU A 30 -3.49 13.49 -14.85
C LEU A 30 -3.12 12.06 -14.46
N ALA A 31 -1.84 11.67 -14.53
CA ALA A 31 -1.39 10.37 -14.10
C ALA A 31 -1.62 10.19 -12.58
N ARG A 32 -2.40 9.17 -12.22
CA ARG A 32 -2.61 8.74 -10.84
C ARG A 32 -1.64 7.59 -10.54
N VAL A 33 -0.83 7.74 -9.51
CA VAL A 33 0.09 6.70 -9.05
C VAL A 33 -0.62 5.88 -7.97
N PRO A 34 -0.65 4.55 -8.08
CA PRO A 34 -1.19 3.70 -7.02
C PRO A 34 -0.35 3.83 -5.76
N VAL A 35 -1.01 4.09 -4.62
CA VAL A 35 -0.38 4.13 -3.30
C VAL A 35 -0.48 2.74 -2.70
N TYR A 36 0.68 2.15 -2.38
CA TYR A 36 0.77 0.85 -1.75
C TYR A 36 1.10 1.00 -0.27
N ALA A 37 0.31 0.35 0.58
CA ALA A 37 0.65 0.07 1.95
C ALA A 37 1.33 -1.29 2.03
N SER A 38 2.38 -1.38 2.84
CA SER A 38 3.09 -2.63 3.10
C SER A 38 3.12 -2.88 4.59
N GLY A 39 2.72 -4.08 4.98
CA GLY A 39 2.70 -4.53 6.36
C GLY A 39 3.45 -5.85 6.51
N SER A 40 3.93 -6.10 7.72
CA SER A 40 4.54 -7.37 8.10
C SER A 40 3.70 -7.99 9.22
N GLY A 41 3.47 -9.28 9.13
CA GLY A 41 2.53 -9.98 9.99
C GLY A 41 2.87 -11.46 10.14
N ILE A 42 1.98 -12.18 10.79
CA ILE A 42 2.11 -13.61 11.05
C ILE A 42 0.81 -14.32 10.70
N VAL A 43 0.94 -15.54 10.19
CA VAL A 43 -0.22 -16.41 9.95
C VAL A 43 -0.64 -17.05 11.27
N LEU A 44 -1.91 -16.93 11.63
CA LEU A 44 -2.44 -17.51 12.86
C LEU A 44 -2.74 -18.99 12.68
N ALA A 45 -2.34 -19.81 13.65
CA ALA A 45 -2.80 -21.18 13.78
C ALA A 45 -4.30 -21.18 14.10
N GLN A 46 -5.12 -21.39 13.08
CA GLN A 46 -6.56 -21.69 13.09
C GLN A 46 -7.29 -21.37 14.41
N GLN A 47 -7.73 -20.12 14.54
CA GLN A 47 -8.63 -19.74 15.63
C GLN A 47 -9.99 -20.41 15.36
N ARG A 48 -10.41 -21.37 16.21
CA ARG A 48 -11.70 -22.11 16.13
C ARG A 48 -12.95 -21.21 16.34
N ARG A 49 -12.95 -19.95 15.88
CA ARG A 49 -14.07 -19.02 16.03
C ARG A 49 -14.98 -18.92 14.81
N SER A 50 -14.50 -19.32 13.63
CA SER A 50 -15.32 -19.34 12.42
C SER A 50 -15.56 -20.78 11.98
N ALA A 51 -16.81 -21.16 11.71
CA ALA A 51 -17.20 -22.49 11.24
C ALA A 51 -16.60 -22.87 9.86
N GLN A 52 -15.85 -21.94 9.24
CA GLN A 52 -15.16 -22.08 7.96
C GLN A 52 -13.66 -22.32 8.22
N ARG A 53 -13.03 -23.27 7.52
CA ARG A 53 -11.57 -23.52 7.54
C ARG A 53 -10.81 -22.42 6.79
N ASP A 54 -10.98 -21.19 7.21
CA ASP A 54 -10.35 -20.04 6.59
C ASP A 54 -9.03 -19.72 7.28
N SER A 55 -7.99 -19.46 6.48
CA SER A 55 -6.70 -19.03 6.99
C SER A 55 -6.76 -17.57 7.40
N LEU A 56 -6.58 -17.29 8.69
CA LEU A 56 -6.51 -15.95 9.23
C LEU A 56 -5.03 -15.57 9.42
N ALA A 57 -4.65 -14.38 8.97
CA ALA A 57 -3.38 -13.77 9.33
C ALA A 57 -3.63 -12.44 10.02
N VAL A 58 -2.74 -12.12 10.94
CA VAL A 58 -2.66 -10.81 11.58
C VAL A 58 -1.52 -10.07 10.94
N VAL A 59 -1.80 -8.84 10.51
CA VAL A 59 -0.77 -7.96 9.99
C VAL A 59 -0.76 -6.62 10.69
N PHE A 60 0.45 -6.13 10.92
CA PHE A 60 0.76 -4.86 11.50
C PHE A 60 1.02 -3.84 10.39
N PHE A 61 0.23 -2.77 10.39
CA PHE A 61 0.39 -1.64 9.48
C PHE A 61 0.79 -0.38 10.25
N SER A 62 1.53 0.52 9.60
CA SER A 62 1.82 1.82 10.18
C SER A 62 0.55 2.66 10.32
N PRO A 63 0.44 3.51 11.37
CA PRO A 63 -0.76 4.29 11.63
C PRO A 63 -1.09 5.28 10.51
N GLU A 64 -0.07 5.79 9.81
CA GLU A 64 -0.24 6.66 8.64
C GLU A 64 -0.94 5.94 7.48
N GLN A 65 -0.66 4.65 7.28
CA GLN A 65 -1.27 3.83 6.22
C GLN A 65 -2.67 3.36 6.60
N ALA A 66 -2.95 3.22 7.90
CA ALA A 66 -4.23 2.73 8.39
C ALA A 66 -5.41 3.65 8.09
N VAL A 67 -5.18 4.96 7.94
CA VAL A 67 -6.22 5.94 7.57
C VAL A 67 -6.90 5.57 6.25
N ASN A 68 -6.18 4.90 5.35
CA ASN A 68 -6.68 4.50 4.04
C ASN A 68 -7.12 3.01 3.99
N LEU A 69 -6.94 2.26 5.07
CA LEU A 69 -7.37 0.86 5.14
C LEU A 69 -8.87 0.77 5.42
N ARG A 70 -9.55 -0.10 4.68
CA ARG A 70 -10.97 -0.42 4.84
C ARG A 70 -11.17 -1.93 4.83
N THR A 71 -12.17 -2.38 5.60
CA THR A 71 -12.62 -3.78 5.54
C THR A 71 -13.15 -4.11 4.14
N GLY A 72 -12.93 -5.34 3.69
CA GLY A 72 -13.29 -5.81 2.35
C GLY A 72 -12.27 -5.55 1.25
N LEU A 73 -11.21 -4.77 1.50
CA LEU A 73 -10.13 -4.57 0.53
C LEU A 73 -9.38 -5.88 0.24
N SER A 74 -9.09 -6.10 -1.04
CA SER A 74 -8.22 -7.18 -1.48
C SER A 74 -6.75 -6.84 -1.19
N VAL A 75 -6.02 -7.81 -0.65
CA VAL A 75 -4.62 -7.65 -0.28
C VAL A 75 -3.81 -8.78 -0.90
N GLN A 76 -2.60 -8.48 -1.36
CA GLN A 76 -1.66 -9.50 -1.81
C GLN A 76 -0.70 -9.81 -0.66
N ALA A 77 -0.77 -11.05 -0.21
CA ALA A 77 0.01 -11.61 0.88
C ALA A 77 1.08 -12.54 0.32
N ARG A 78 2.34 -12.30 0.66
CA ARG A 78 3.44 -13.21 0.34
C ARG A 78 3.97 -13.79 1.64
N VAL A 79 3.79 -15.09 1.82
CA VAL A 79 4.36 -15.82 2.97
C VAL A 79 5.84 -15.99 2.70
N ILE A 80 6.71 -15.66 3.64
CA ILE A 80 8.16 -15.74 3.38
C ILE A 80 8.57 -17.19 3.08
N SER A 81 7.89 -18.15 3.68
CA SER A 81 8.05 -19.59 3.42
C SER A 81 7.45 -20.06 2.09
N MET A 82 6.65 -19.24 1.40
CA MET A 82 5.97 -19.59 0.15
C MET A 82 6.32 -18.55 -0.92
N ASP A 83 7.04 -18.93 -1.97
CA ASP A 83 7.43 -17.99 -3.04
C ASP A 83 6.25 -17.51 -3.92
N GLN A 84 5.01 -17.83 -3.51
CA GLN A 84 3.79 -17.47 -4.20
C GLN A 84 3.04 -16.36 -3.45
N ALA A 85 2.56 -15.37 -4.21
CA ALA A 85 1.63 -14.39 -3.70
C ALA A 85 0.23 -14.98 -3.62
N VAL A 86 -0.40 -14.84 -2.46
CA VAL A 86 -1.78 -15.22 -2.19
C VAL A 86 -2.63 -13.98 -2.08
N THR A 87 -3.84 -14.03 -2.61
CA THR A 87 -4.79 -12.92 -2.46
C THR A 87 -5.70 -13.20 -1.27
N GLY A 88 -5.72 -12.27 -0.32
CA GLY A 88 -6.63 -12.29 0.82
C GLY A 88 -7.56 -11.08 0.83
N LYS A 89 -8.44 -11.00 1.83
CA LYS A 89 -9.30 -9.85 2.10
C LYS A 89 -9.17 -9.39 3.54
N ILE A 90 -9.19 -8.08 3.76
CA ILE A 90 -9.27 -7.50 5.11
C ILE A 90 -10.66 -7.82 5.67
N VAL A 91 -10.71 -8.57 6.77
CA VAL A 91 -11.96 -8.89 7.46
C VAL A 91 -12.24 -7.88 8.54
N GLU A 92 -11.20 -7.48 9.28
CA GLU A 92 -11.34 -6.67 10.47
C GLU A 92 -10.09 -5.81 10.68
N ILE A 93 -10.30 -4.60 11.20
CA ILE A 93 -9.26 -3.65 11.56
C ILE A 93 -9.48 -3.34 13.03
N GLU A 94 -8.52 -3.71 13.88
CA GLU A 94 -8.62 -3.40 15.30
C GLU A 94 -8.36 -1.91 15.53
N PRO A 95 -9.29 -1.19 16.18
CA PRO A 95 -9.10 0.22 16.50
C PRO A 95 -8.11 0.35 17.67
N GLY A 96 -6.87 0.72 17.37
CA GLY A 96 -5.87 1.02 18.40
C GLY A 96 -4.44 0.91 17.90
N LEU A 97 -3.57 1.79 18.40
CA LEU A 97 -2.13 1.66 18.21
C LEU A 97 -1.61 0.59 19.17
N VAL A 98 -1.12 -0.51 18.61
CA VAL A 98 -0.47 -1.57 19.39
C VAL A 98 1.02 -1.34 19.38
N SER A 99 1.62 -1.28 20.57
CA SER A 99 3.07 -1.17 20.70
C SER A 99 3.74 -2.50 20.33
N PRO A 100 4.97 -2.47 19.78
CA PRO A 100 5.74 -3.68 19.49
C PRO A 100 5.77 -4.69 20.63
N TYR A 101 5.96 -4.21 21.86
CA TYR A 101 6.02 -5.04 23.05
C TYR A 101 4.69 -5.77 23.30
N MET A 102 3.57 -5.05 23.21
CA MET A 102 2.23 -5.64 23.36
C MET A 102 1.92 -6.66 22.26
N ALA A 103 2.30 -6.36 21.01
CA ALA A 103 2.14 -7.29 19.90
C ALA A 103 2.96 -8.57 20.09
N CYS A 104 4.24 -8.43 20.45
CA CYS A 104 5.14 -9.56 20.63
C CYS A 104 4.76 -10.41 21.85
N GLN A 105 4.25 -9.79 22.92
CA GLN A 105 3.71 -10.50 24.09
C GLN A 105 2.40 -11.22 23.78
N HIS A 106 1.47 -10.56 23.08
CA HIS A 106 0.15 -11.13 22.75
C HIS A 106 0.25 -12.31 21.78
N TYR A 107 1.15 -12.23 20.81
CA TYR A 107 1.37 -13.26 19.79
C TYR A 107 2.54 -14.22 20.10
N ARG A 108 3.11 -14.14 21.32
CA ARG A 108 4.18 -15.03 21.80
C ARG A 108 5.42 -15.10 20.89
N LEU A 109 5.86 -13.97 20.33
CA LEU A 109 7.12 -13.87 19.56
C LEU A 109 8.36 -13.80 20.48
N ILE A 110 8.39 -14.62 21.53
CA ILE A 110 9.33 -14.49 22.67
C ILE A 110 10.76 -14.96 22.31
N ASP A 111 10.95 -15.68 21.21
CA ASP A 111 12.26 -16.14 20.75
C ASP A 111 12.93 -15.16 19.76
N GLY A 112 13.19 -13.93 20.23
CA GLY A 112 14.17 -13.00 19.62
C GLY A 112 13.83 -12.40 18.25
N THR A 113 12.62 -12.63 17.73
CA THR A 113 12.20 -12.18 16.38
C THR A 113 11.01 -11.21 16.46
N CYS A 114 11.04 -10.28 17.40
CA CYS A 114 10.12 -9.15 17.41
C CYS A 114 10.50 -8.18 16.26
N MET A 115 10.16 -8.55 15.02
CA MET A 115 10.46 -7.82 13.78
C MET A 115 9.52 -6.60 13.59
N ILE A 116 8.97 -6.07 14.68
CA ILE A 116 8.05 -4.93 14.67
C ILE A 116 8.74 -3.83 15.46
N ASP A 117 9.24 -2.81 14.78
CA ASP A 117 10.05 -1.75 15.43
C ASP A 117 9.24 -0.46 15.66
N LYS A 118 7.98 -0.43 15.21
CA LYS A 118 7.12 0.77 15.23
C LYS A 118 5.72 0.46 15.75
N PRO A 119 5.07 1.40 16.46
CA PRO A 119 3.67 1.27 16.85
C PRO A 119 2.81 1.08 15.60
N SER A 120 1.93 0.09 15.63
CA SER A 120 1.23 -0.39 14.45
C SER A 120 -0.24 -0.69 14.75
N ILE A 121 -1.09 -0.56 13.74
CA ILE A 121 -2.49 -0.96 13.80
C ILE A 121 -2.61 -2.41 13.35
N LEU A 122 -3.46 -3.14 14.04
CA LEU A 122 -3.67 -4.57 13.84
C LEU A 122 -4.78 -4.79 12.83
N VAL A 123 -4.51 -5.61 11.81
CA VAL A 123 -5.46 -5.90 10.74
C VAL A 123 -5.54 -7.40 10.55
N LEU A 124 -6.76 -7.93 10.63
CA LEU A 124 -7.06 -9.33 10.38
C LEU A 124 -7.42 -9.53 8.91
N ILE A 125 -6.74 -10.48 8.30
CA ILE A 125 -6.84 -10.78 6.88
C ILE A 125 -7.22 -12.24 6.75
N ASN A 126 -8.22 -12.50 5.92
CA ASN A 126 -8.57 -13.85 5.51
C ASN A 126 -7.88 -14.17 4.18
N LEU A 127 -6.97 -15.14 4.19
CA LEU A 127 -6.23 -15.64 3.03
C LEU A 127 -6.95 -16.81 2.34
N GLY A 128 -8.17 -17.13 2.78
CA GLY A 128 -9.02 -18.18 2.22
C GLY A 128 -8.47 -19.59 2.47
N SER A 129 -8.86 -20.54 1.62
CA SER A 129 -8.38 -21.92 1.67
C SER A 129 -7.08 -22.15 0.88
N THR A 130 -6.54 -21.11 0.24
CA THR A 130 -5.34 -21.21 -0.62
C THR A 130 -4.06 -21.42 0.20
N VAL A 131 -4.03 -20.99 1.47
CA VAL A 131 -2.90 -21.23 2.38
C VAL A 131 -3.30 -22.30 3.40
N PRO A 132 -2.68 -23.50 3.36
CA PRO A 132 -2.89 -24.51 4.39
C PRO A 132 -2.36 -23.99 5.74
N VAL A 133 -3.27 -23.60 6.63
CA VAL A 133 -2.93 -23.05 7.95
C VAL A 133 -2.01 -23.96 8.76
N ALA A 134 -2.18 -25.27 8.63
CA ALA A 134 -1.37 -26.26 9.33
C ALA A 134 0.11 -26.27 8.91
N GLN A 135 0.45 -25.77 7.73
CA GLN A 135 1.82 -25.76 7.20
C GLN A 135 2.55 -24.43 7.43
N TYR A 136 1.81 -23.34 7.61
CA TYR A 136 2.36 -21.98 7.64
C TYR A 136 2.00 -21.19 8.90
N ALA A 137 1.33 -21.82 9.87
CA ALA A 137 1.04 -21.22 11.16
C ALA A 137 2.34 -20.77 11.86
N GLY A 138 2.39 -19.52 12.31
CA GLY A 138 3.57 -18.92 12.93
C GLY A 138 4.61 -18.40 11.94
N SER A 139 4.45 -18.63 10.63
CA SER A 139 5.34 -18.05 9.62
C SER A 139 5.11 -16.55 9.47
N ALA A 140 6.21 -15.83 9.27
CA ALA A 140 6.18 -14.43 8.91
C ALA A 140 5.62 -14.23 7.48
N LEU A 141 4.79 -13.21 7.35
CA LEU A 141 4.07 -12.81 6.14
C LEU A 141 4.39 -11.35 5.84
N THR A 142 4.70 -11.05 4.59
CA THR A 142 4.75 -9.67 4.10
C THR A 142 3.58 -9.46 3.16
N ILE A 143 2.79 -8.41 3.39
CA ILE A 143 1.67 -8.05 2.53
C ILE A 143 1.90 -6.69 1.87
N ARG A 144 1.35 -6.59 0.67
CA ARG A 144 1.21 -5.35 -0.07
C ARG A 144 -0.24 -5.19 -0.46
N THR A 145 -0.82 -4.05 -0.13
CA THR A 145 -2.18 -3.69 -0.53
C THR A 145 -2.20 -2.29 -1.12
N GLN A 146 -2.98 -2.11 -2.18
CA GLN A 146 -3.19 -0.81 -2.78
C GLN A 146 -4.27 -0.09 -1.97
N VAL A 147 -3.85 0.92 -1.21
CA VAL A 147 -4.71 1.68 -0.30
C VAL A 147 -5.28 2.95 -0.92
N GLY A 148 -4.80 3.33 -2.11
CA GLY A 148 -5.35 4.49 -2.81
C GLY A 148 -4.65 4.80 -4.12
N SER A 149 -4.95 5.98 -4.65
CA SER A 149 -4.28 6.56 -5.80
C SER A 149 -4.00 8.03 -5.52
N GLN A 150 -2.75 8.47 -5.65
CA GLN A 150 -2.36 9.85 -5.42
C GLN A 150 -1.84 10.46 -6.73
N ARG A 151 -2.07 11.77 -6.93
CA ARG A 151 -1.55 12.48 -8.11
C ARG A 151 -0.04 12.69 -7.95
N VAL A 152 0.71 12.58 -9.04
CA VAL A 152 2.17 12.79 -9.08
C VAL A 152 2.58 14.14 -8.47
N LEU A 153 1.74 15.17 -8.65
CA LEU A 153 1.93 16.52 -8.10
C LEU A 153 2.07 16.56 -6.57
N ALA A 154 1.39 15.66 -5.85
CA ALA A 154 1.47 15.62 -4.39
C ALA A 154 2.77 14.96 -3.88
N LEU A 155 3.57 14.37 -4.78
CA LEU A 155 4.92 13.87 -4.49
C LEU A 155 6.00 14.96 -4.63
N LEU A 156 5.67 16.15 -5.19
CA LEU A 156 6.61 17.27 -5.20
C LEU A 156 6.67 17.90 -3.80
N PRO A 157 7.84 17.90 -3.13
CA PRO A 157 7.99 18.52 -1.82
C PRO A 157 7.69 20.02 -1.93
N GLY A 158 6.66 20.49 -1.21
CA GLY A 158 6.27 21.90 -1.13
C GLY A 158 4.93 22.28 -1.77
N MET A 159 4.33 21.44 -2.65
CA MET A 159 3.06 21.78 -3.32
C MET A 159 1.82 21.03 -2.78
N GLY A 160 2.00 19.97 -1.98
CA GLY A 160 0.90 19.19 -1.41
C GLY A 160 0.01 19.93 -0.41
N SER A 161 0.49 21.04 0.18
CA SER A 161 -0.24 21.83 1.18
C SER A 161 -1.13 22.93 0.58
N LEU A 162 -0.94 23.30 -0.69
CA LEU A 162 -1.65 24.43 -1.30
C LEU A 162 -2.88 24.00 -2.12
N ILE A 163 -3.01 22.70 -2.38
CA ILE A 163 -4.10 22.11 -3.17
C ILE A 163 -4.60 20.86 -2.42
N GLY A 164 -5.19 21.12 -1.26
CA GLY A 164 -5.74 20.12 -0.36
C GLY A 164 -6.95 20.68 0.37
N GLU A 165 -7.93 21.17 -0.37
CA GLU A 165 -9.28 21.40 0.14
C GLU A 165 -10.27 20.50 -0.61
N GLN A 166 -10.96 19.69 0.20
CA GLN A 166 -12.17 18.88 -0.02
C GLN A 166 -11.99 17.43 -0.47
#